data_AF-A0A2H1E6X3-F1
#
_entry.id   AF-A0A2H1E6X3-F1
#
_cell.length_a   1.000
_cell.length_b   1.000
_cell.length_c   1.000
_cell.angle_alpha   90.00
_cell.angle_beta   90.00
_cell.angle_gamma   90.00
#
_symmetry.space_group_name_H-M   'P 1'
#
loop_
_entity.id
_entity.type
_entity.pdbx_description
1 polymer ?
#
loop_
_entity_poly.entity_id
_entity_poly.type
_entity_poly.pdbx_seq_one_letter_code
_entity_poly.pdbx_strand_id
1 'polypeptide(L)'
;MTVIYTKHERILLYIILGFLLFNSFFKPPKNAIIKQPKVRIIRDTIWQTKIDSFPVQTIKYQKVYVHKNSPTKIVNDTIFIKDTTNFIAANIYKDTLNNTELEIYSYNLVKGKLLDSNISYKLKVPKEVRITKTITHPKSYKSGLFLFSEIGGNINKFNNISLGMQYNRKGKWFTSYRLNINQLHQPTHNIGVGFRLFN
;
A
#
# COMPACT_ATOMS: atom_id res chain seq x y z
N MET A 1 28.75 -37.30 -45.86
CA MET A 1 28.00 -36.99 -47.10
C MET A 1 27.71 -35.50 -47.08
N THR A 2 28.43 -34.72 -47.86
CA THR A 2 28.32 -33.26 -47.91
C THR A 2 27.07 -32.88 -48.68
N VAL A 3 26.09 -32.26 -48.02
CA VAL A 3 24.87 -31.78 -48.67
C VAL A 3 25.25 -30.60 -49.58
N ILE A 4 25.30 -30.84 -50.88
CA ILE A 4 25.58 -29.82 -51.89
C ILE A 4 24.28 -29.06 -52.14
N TYR A 5 24.07 -27.98 -51.39
CA TYR A 5 22.97 -27.06 -51.63
C TYR A 5 23.16 -26.34 -52.96
N THR A 6 22.12 -26.36 -53.80
CA THR A 6 22.10 -25.62 -55.06
C THR A 6 22.09 -24.11 -54.81
N LYS A 7 22.60 -23.32 -55.76
CA LYS A 7 22.74 -21.85 -55.61
C LYS A 7 21.42 -21.17 -55.23
N HIS A 8 20.29 -21.71 -55.69
CA HIS A 8 18.94 -21.21 -55.42
C HIS A 8 18.47 -21.46 -53.99
N GLU A 9 18.79 -22.62 -53.40
CA GLU A 9 18.43 -22.94 -52.01
C GLU A 9 19.17 -22.06 -51.00
N ARG A 10 20.43 -21.71 -51.29
CA ARG A 10 21.20 -20.75 -50.47
C ARG A 10 20.57 -19.36 -50.47
N ILE A 11 20.13 -18.89 -51.64
CA ILE A 11 19.46 -17.60 -51.79
C ILE A 11 18.14 -17.58 -51.01
N LEU A 12 17.33 -18.64 -51.12
CA LEU A 12 16.08 -18.78 -50.38
C LEU A 12 16.31 -18.74 -48.86
N LEU A 13 17.36 -19.42 -48.38
CA LEU A 13 17.71 -19.45 -46.97
C LEU A 13 18.11 -18.06 -46.44
N TYR A 14 18.89 -17.30 -47.22
CA TYR A 14 19.23 -15.91 -46.85
C TYR A 14 18.01 -14.99 -46.82
N ILE A 15 17.04 -15.18 -47.71
CA ILE A 15 15.78 -14.41 -47.71
C ILE A 15 14.95 -14.73 -46.47
N ILE A 16 14.79 -16.01 -46.12
CA ILE A 16 14.06 -16.43 -44.92
C ILE A 16 14.75 -15.92 -43.65
N LEU A 17 16.09 -15.99 -43.60
CA LEU A 17 16.88 -15.46 -42.49
C LEU A 17 16.73 -13.94 -42.37
N GLY A 18 16.76 -13.21 -43.49
CA GLY A 18 16.53 -11.77 -43.55
C GLY A 18 15.12 -11.40 -43.05
N PHE A 19 14.10 -12.17 -43.44
CA PHE A 19 12.73 -11.97 -43.01
C PHE A 19 12.55 -12.23 -41.50
N LEU A 20 13.18 -13.27 -40.96
CA LEU A 20 13.19 -13.57 -39.52
C LEU A 20 13.91 -12.49 -38.72
N LEU A 21 15.04 -11.98 -39.21
CA LEU A 21 15.77 -10.88 -38.58
C LEU A 21 14.94 -9.59 -38.61
N PHE A 22 14.38 -9.23 -39.76
CA PHE A 22 13.50 -8.07 -39.91
C PHE A 22 12.33 -8.14 -38.92
N ASN A 23 11.63 -9.27 -38.86
CA ASN A 23 10.50 -9.44 -37.95
C ASN A 23 10.90 -9.45 -36.45
N SER A 24 12.15 -9.82 -36.13
CA SER A 24 12.68 -9.75 -34.76
C SER A 24 13.03 -8.32 -34.31
N PHE A 25 13.55 -7.50 -35.24
CA PHE A 25 13.94 -6.11 -35.01
C PHE A 25 12.77 -5.13 -35.05
N PHE A 26 11.70 -5.41 -35.81
CA PHE A 26 10.47 -4.62 -35.77
C PHE A 26 9.73 -4.87 -34.45
N LYS A 27 9.90 -3.93 -33.51
CA LYS A 27 9.14 -3.92 -32.26
C LYS A 27 7.65 -3.80 -32.59
N PRO A 28 6.78 -4.68 -32.06
CA PRO A 28 5.34 -4.49 -32.22
C PRO A 28 4.94 -3.13 -31.64
N PRO A 29 3.91 -2.47 -32.20
CA PRO A 29 3.48 -1.15 -31.78
C PRO A 29 3.23 -1.12 -30.27
N LYS A 30 3.75 -0.10 -29.59
CA LYS A 30 3.74 0.09 -28.13
C LYS A 30 2.35 0.39 -27.55
N ASN A 31 1.28 -0.16 -28.10
CA ASN A 31 -0.06 -0.06 -27.52
C ASN A 31 -0.26 -1.13 -26.44
N ALA A 32 0.77 -1.37 -25.63
CA ALA A 32 0.63 -2.17 -24.42
C ALA A 32 -0.07 -1.28 -23.40
N ILE A 33 -1.37 -1.54 -23.15
CA ILE A 33 -2.11 -0.98 -22.02
C ILE A 33 -1.25 -1.20 -20.78
N ILE A 34 -0.61 -0.14 -20.29
CA ILE A 34 0.18 -0.18 -19.07
C ILE A 34 -0.82 -0.37 -17.95
N LYS A 35 -1.01 -1.62 -17.51
CA LYS A 35 -1.82 -1.92 -16.32
C LYS A 35 -1.19 -1.21 -15.13
N GLN A 36 -1.76 -0.08 -14.75
CA GLN A 36 -1.33 0.67 -13.58
C GLN A 36 -1.50 -0.21 -12.33
N PRO A 37 -0.53 -0.19 -11.40
CA PRO A 37 -0.61 -1.00 -10.19
C PRO A 37 -1.82 -0.58 -9.35
N LYS A 38 -2.54 -1.55 -8.78
CA LYS A 38 -3.64 -1.27 -7.86
C LYS A 38 -3.06 -0.91 -6.50
N VAL A 39 -3.30 0.34 -6.07
CA VAL A 39 -2.88 0.86 -4.76
C VAL A 39 -4.03 0.69 -3.78
N ARG A 40 -3.77 0.02 -2.66
CA ARG A 40 -4.70 -0.03 -1.50
C ARG A 40 -4.04 0.69 -0.33
N ILE A 41 -4.75 1.65 0.24
CA ILE A 41 -4.33 2.38 1.44
C ILE A 41 -5.30 1.97 2.55
N ILE A 42 -4.77 1.39 3.63
CA ILE A 42 -5.53 1.08 4.85
C ILE A 42 -5.04 2.04 5.93
N ARG A 43 -5.99 2.67 6.64
CA ARG A 43 -5.73 3.58 7.75
C ARG A 43 -6.52 3.08 8.95
N ASP A 44 -5.80 2.65 9.98
CA ASP A 44 -6.40 2.21 11.23
C ASP A 44 -5.98 3.18 12.34
N THR A 45 -6.94 3.60 13.15
CA THR A 45 -6.71 4.40 14.36
C THR A 45 -6.90 3.50 15.57
N ILE A 46 -5.86 3.34 16.37
CA ILE A 46 -5.90 2.51 17.58
C ILE A 46 -5.92 3.45 18.78
N TRP A 47 -6.97 3.35 19.59
CA TRP A 47 -7.07 4.04 20.88
C TRP A 47 -6.47 3.15 21.96
N GLN A 48 -5.41 3.60 22.63
CA GLN A 48 -4.86 2.92 23.80
C GLN A 48 -5.50 3.52 25.05
N THR A 49 -6.31 2.74 25.76
CA THR A 49 -6.83 3.16 27.07
C THR A 49 -5.82 2.80 28.15
N LYS A 50 -5.11 3.78 28.70
CA LYS A 50 -4.27 3.59 29.89
C LYS A 50 -4.99 4.13 31.13
N ILE A 51 -4.98 3.34 32.20
CA ILE A 51 -5.42 3.76 33.53
C ILE A 51 -4.15 4.20 34.27
N ASP A 52 -3.86 5.50 34.27
CA ASP A 52 -2.78 6.08 35.06
C ASP A 52 -3.34 6.74 36.32
N SER A 53 -2.69 6.54 37.45
CA SER A 53 -2.91 7.35 38.65
C SER A 53 -2.32 8.74 38.41
N PHE A 54 -3.19 9.75 38.24
CA PHE A 54 -2.78 11.09 37.80
C PHE A 54 -2.38 12.01 38.96
N PRO A 55 -1.19 12.63 38.93
CA PRO A 55 -0.85 13.68 39.88
C PRO A 55 -1.64 14.96 39.55
N VAL A 56 -2.55 15.37 40.43
CA VAL A 56 -3.32 16.61 40.28
C VAL A 56 -2.44 17.80 40.65
N GLN A 57 -2.26 18.74 39.72
CA GLN A 57 -1.64 20.04 40.03
C GLN A 57 -2.71 20.95 40.64
N THR A 58 -2.88 20.83 41.97
CA THR A 58 -3.75 21.74 42.73
C THR A 58 -3.12 23.12 42.80
N ILE A 59 -3.82 24.13 42.28
CA ILE A 59 -3.40 25.52 42.45
C ILE A 59 -3.76 25.94 43.89
N LYS A 60 -2.92 26.77 44.53
CA LYS A 60 -3.28 27.38 45.83
C LYS A 60 -4.63 28.09 45.68
N TYR A 61 -5.54 27.84 46.62
CA TYR A 61 -6.88 28.41 46.60
C TYR A 61 -6.81 29.95 46.58
N GLN A 62 -7.67 30.58 45.78
CA GLN A 62 -7.79 32.04 45.73
C GLN A 62 -9.04 32.46 46.48
N LYS A 63 -8.89 33.37 47.45
CA LYS A 63 -10.02 33.96 48.17
C LYS A 63 -10.67 35.02 47.28
N VAL A 64 -11.98 34.92 47.09
CA VAL A 64 -12.78 35.85 46.29
C VAL A 64 -14.04 36.27 47.04
N TYR A 65 -14.70 37.32 46.58
CA TYR A 65 -15.97 37.78 47.14
C TYR A 65 -17.11 37.55 46.16
N VAL A 66 -18.20 36.98 46.66
CA VAL A 66 -19.34 36.53 45.85
C VAL A 66 -20.62 37.17 46.38
N HIS A 67 -21.50 37.61 45.49
CA HIS A 67 -22.77 38.23 45.88
C HIS A 67 -23.73 37.21 46.51
N LYS A 68 -24.38 37.54 47.63
CA LYS A 68 -25.31 36.66 48.38
C LYS A 68 -26.41 36.05 47.52
N ASN A 69 -26.99 36.85 46.63
CA ASN A 69 -28.14 36.46 45.81
C ASN A 69 -27.77 35.94 44.42
N SER A 70 -26.49 36.01 44.02
CA SER A 70 -26.07 35.60 42.68
C SER A 70 -24.62 35.10 42.70
N PRO A 71 -24.41 33.77 42.76
CA PRO A 71 -23.08 33.18 42.90
C PRO A 71 -22.17 33.38 41.66
N THR A 72 -22.72 33.82 40.53
CA THR A 72 -21.99 34.07 39.28
C THR A 72 -21.25 35.41 39.26
N LYS A 73 -21.58 36.34 40.17
CA LYS A 73 -20.88 37.63 40.29
C LYS A 73 -19.73 37.51 41.28
N ILE A 74 -18.54 37.28 40.75
CA ILE A 74 -17.29 37.12 41.51
C ILE A 74 -16.46 38.40 41.40
N VAL A 75 -16.02 38.91 42.54
CA VAL A 75 -15.12 40.07 42.64
C VAL A 75 -13.80 39.61 43.26
N ASN A 76 -12.71 39.81 42.52
CA ASN A 76 -11.37 39.36 42.93
C ASN A 76 -10.67 40.39 43.84
N ASP A 77 -11.00 41.67 43.72
CA ASP A 77 -10.32 42.76 44.41
C ASP A 77 -11.19 43.36 45.52
N THR A 78 -10.64 43.45 46.73
CA THR A 78 -11.27 44.09 47.89
C THR A 78 -11.50 45.58 47.69
N ILE A 79 -10.75 46.22 46.79
CA ILE A 79 -10.71 47.68 46.60
C ILE A 79 -12.03 48.21 46.01
N PHE A 80 -12.83 47.36 45.35
CA PHE A 80 -14.08 47.75 44.69
C PHE A 80 -15.35 47.50 45.51
N ILE A 81 -15.24 46.93 46.72
CA ILE A 81 -16.42 46.59 47.53
C ILE A 81 -16.74 47.78 48.44
N LYS A 82 -17.45 48.79 47.90
CA LYS A 82 -18.01 49.90 48.70
C LYS A 82 -19.05 49.44 49.73
N ASP A 83 -19.68 48.30 49.49
CA ASP A 83 -20.76 47.77 50.31
C ASP A 83 -20.50 46.31 50.67
N THR A 84 -19.89 46.09 51.83
CA THR A 84 -19.50 44.77 52.34
C THR A 84 -20.69 43.91 52.78
N THR A 85 -21.89 44.48 52.88
CA THR A 85 -23.08 43.78 53.39
C THR A 85 -23.62 42.73 52.42
N ASN A 86 -23.45 42.92 51.12
CA ASN A 86 -24.03 42.08 50.07
C ASN A 86 -23.07 40.99 49.54
N PHE A 87 -21.81 41.03 49.96
CA PHE A 87 -20.77 40.10 49.50
C PHE A 87 -20.32 39.15 50.60
N ILE A 88 -19.93 37.95 50.19
CA ILE A 88 -19.46 36.88 51.04
C ILE A 88 -18.09 36.43 50.54
N ALA A 89 -17.13 36.25 51.45
CA ALA A 89 -15.86 35.62 51.13
C ALA A 89 -16.05 34.12 50.84
N ALA A 90 -15.57 33.67 49.69
CA ALA A 90 -15.53 32.28 49.24
C ALA A 90 -14.14 31.92 48.70
N ASN A 91 -13.85 30.62 48.58
CA ASN A 91 -12.61 30.13 48.02
C ASN A 91 -12.86 29.54 46.63
N ILE A 92 -12.03 29.92 45.67
CA ILE A 92 -11.97 29.29 44.35
C ILE A 92 -10.85 28.25 44.34
N TYR A 93 -11.21 27.06 43.88
CA TYR A 93 -10.31 25.97 43.56
C TYR A 93 -10.31 25.79 42.04
N LYS A 94 -9.13 25.89 41.44
CA LYS A 94 -8.91 25.66 40.02
C LYS A 94 -7.85 24.58 39.90
N ASP A 95 -8.22 23.48 39.29
CA ASP A 95 -7.30 22.37 39.06
C ASP A 95 -7.21 22.10 37.57
N THR A 96 -6.00 21.83 37.10
CA THR A 96 -5.77 21.38 35.74
C THR A 96 -5.03 20.07 35.77
N LEU A 97 -5.64 19.04 35.18
CA LEU A 97 -5.00 17.77 34.90
C LEU A 97 -4.57 17.79 33.44
N ASN A 98 -3.26 17.72 33.20
CA ASN A 98 -2.70 17.80 31.85
C ASN A 98 -1.89 16.53 31.55
N ASN A 99 -2.29 15.81 30.51
CA ASN A 99 -1.53 14.69 29.96
C ASN A 99 -1.38 14.84 28.44
N THR A 100 -0.63 13.92 27.84
CA THR A 100 -0.40 13.75 26.40
C THR A 100 -1.68 13.53 25.60
N GLU A 101 -2.73 12.97 26.21
CA GLU A 101 -3.99 12.59 25.53
C GLU A 101 -5.20 13.43 25.96
N LEU A 102 -5.19 13.95 27.19
CA LEU A 102 -6.36 14.61 27.78
C LEU A 102 -5.92 15.77 28.68
N GLU A 103 -6.62 16.89 28.55
CA GLU A 103 -6.61 17.98 29.52
C GLU A 103 -7.98 18.08 30.17
N ILE A 104 -8.04 18.05 31.51
CA ILE A 104 -9.27 18.28 32.29
C ILE A 104 -9.06 19.54 33.12
N TYR A 105 -10.05 20.45 33.07
CA TYR A 105 -10.11 21.64 33.90
C TYR A 105 -11.27 21.53 34.87
N SER A 106 -10.97 21.67 36.15
CA SER A 106 -11.95 21.68 37.24
C SER A 106 -11.99 23.06 37.88
N TYR A 107 -13.20 23.55 38.11
CA TYR A 107 -13.46 24.81 38.77
C TYR A 107 -14.50 24.59 39.86
N ASN A 108 -14.17 24.96 41.10
CA ASN A 108 -15.10 24.87 42.23
C ASN A 108 -15.06 26.16 43.06
N LEU A 109 -16.25 26.67 43.40
CA LEU A 109 -16.44 27.82 44.29
C LEU A 109 -17.06 27.34 45.60
N VAL A 110 -16.38 27.55 46.73
CA VAL A 110 -16.76 26.93 48.01
C VAL A 110 -16.81 27.96 49.14
N LYS A 111 -17.85 27.86 49.98
CA LYS A 111 -17.99 28.60 51.25
C LYS A 111 -18.59 27.70 52.32
N GLY A 112 -17.83 26.70 52.78
CA GLY A 112 -18.33 25.62 53.64
C GLY A 112 -19.30 24.65 52.94
N LYS A 113 -19.99 25.12 51.89
CA LYS A 113 -20.75 24.35 50.91
C LYS A 113 -20.31 24.72 49.49
N LEU A 114 -20.51 23.80 48.54
CA LEU A 114 -20.28 24.04 47.12
C LEU A 114 -21.31 25.05 46.59
N LEU A 115 -20.85 26.17 46.06
CA LEU A 115 -21.68 27.24 45.50
C LEU A 115 -21.81 27.13 43.98
N ASP A 116 -20.72 26.78 43.31
CA ASP A 116 -20.67 26.58 41.87
C ASP A 116 -19.57 25.57 41.51
N SER A 117 -19.78 24.80 40.44
CA SER A 117 -18.84 23.78 39.96
C SER A 117 -18.93 23.64 38.44
N ASN A 118 -17.77 23.57 37.80
CA ASN A 118 -17.67 23.34 36.36
C ASN A 118 -16.51 22.40 36.05
N ILE A 119 -16.77 21.42 35.21
CA ILE A 119 -15.78 20.46 34.70
C ILE A 119 -15.79 20.55 33.18
N SER A 120 -14.64 20.83 32.59
CA SER A 120 -14.45 20.85 31.14
C SER A 120 -13.24 20.01 30.75
N TYR A 121 -13.24 19.47 29.52
CA TYR A 121 -12.17 18.62 29.02
C TYR A 121 -11.80 18.95 27.58
N LYS A 122 -10.55 18.66 27.21
CA LYS A 122 -10.00 18.82 25.87
C LYS A 122 -9.22 17.57 25.49
N LEU A 123 -9.69 16.88 24.45
CA LEU A 123 -9.05 15.69 23.88
C LEU A 123 -7.88 16.10 22.97
N LYS A 124 -6.71 15.50 23.18
CA LYS A 124 -5.55 15.61 22.29
C LYS A 124 -5.56 14.40 21.33
N VAL A 125 -5.64 14.69 20.04
CA VAL A 125 -5.78 13.71 18.93
C VAL A 125 -4.70 12.61 19.01
N PRO A 126 -5.01 11.33 18.67
CA PRO A 126 -4.05 10.23 18.77
C PRO A 126 -2.85 10.41 17.85
N LYS A 127 -1.66 10.08 18.38
CA LYS A 127 -0.36 10.28 17.71
C LYS A 127 -0.04 9.24 16.64
N GLU A 128 -0.64 8.05 16.67
CA GLU A 128 -0.23 6.93 15.80
C GLU A 128 -1.25 6.64 14.71
N VAL A 129 -0.95 7.13 13.50
CA VAL A 129 -1.66 6.73 12.27
C VAL A 129 -0.78 5.73 11.53
N ARG A 130 -1.11 4.45 11.61
CA ARG A 130 -0.38 3.43 10.85
C ARG A 130 -0.94 3.38 9.42
N ILE A 131 -0.13 3.83 8.46
CA ILE A 131 -0.51 3.81 7.04
C ILE A 131 0.20 2.62 6.38
N THR A 132 -0.55 1.58 6.03
CA THR A 132 -0.02 0.46 5.24
C THR A 132 -0.38 0.66 3.77
N LYS A 133 0.64 0.79 2.91
CA LYS A 133 0.49 0.86 1.45
C LYS A 133 0.94 -0.45 0.83
N THR A 134 0.03 -1.16 0.16
CA THR A 134 0.38 -2.35 -0.63
C THR A 134 0.32 -2.02 -2.11
N ILE A 135 1.45 -2.16 -2.81
CA ILE A 135 1.55 -1.93 -4.26
C ILE A 135 1.60 -3.30 -4.93
N THR A 136 0.52 -3.65 -5.64
CA THR A 136 0.45 -4.91 -6.40
C THR A 136 0.83 -4.67 -7.86
N HIS A 137 1.93 -5.29 -8.30
CA HIS A 137 2.38 -5.21 -9.69
C HIS A 137 1.73 -6.33 -10.52
N PRO A 138 1.29 -6.04 -11.76
CA PRO A 138 0.80 -7.09 -12.65
C PRO A 138 1.91 -8.09 -12.96
N LYS A 139 1.57 -9.38 -13.07
CA LYS A 139 2.52 -10.45 -13.45
C LYS A 139 3.17 -10.12 -14.79
N SER A 140 4.46 -9.76 -14.77
CA SER A 140 5.25 -9.57 -15.98
C SER A 140 5.89 -10.90 -16.37
N TYR A 141 5.53 -11.43 -17.53
CA TYR A 141 6.25 -12.57 -18.11
C TYR A 141 7.69 -12.15 -18.44
N LYS A 142 8.68 -12.91 -17.95
CA LYS A 142 10.09 -12.72 -18.31
C LYS A 142 10.36 -13.44 -19.63
N SER A 143 11.27 -12.90 -20.44
CA SER A 143 11.78 -13.65 -21.58
C SER A 143 12.54 -14.86 -21.07
N GLY A 144 12.41 -16.00 -21.74
CA GLY A 144 13.04 -17.24 -21.30
C GLY A 144 13.30 -18.17 -22.47
N LEU A 145 14.43 -18.89 -22.40
CA LEU A 145 14.77 -19.97 -23.30
C LEU A 145 14.42 -21.29 -22.60
N PHE A 146 13.63 -22.11 -23.27
CA PHE A 146 13.13 -23.37 -22.77
C PHE A 146 13.64 -24.49 -23.66
N LEU A 147 14.12 -25.57 -23.05
CA LEU A 147 14.38 -26.83 -23.73
C LEU A 147 13.19 -27.75 -23.48
N PHE A 148 12.72 -28.41 -24.52
CA PHE A 148 11.61 -29.34 -24.42
C PHE A 148 11.89 -30.57 -25.28
N SER A 149 11.34 -31.71 -24.88
CA SER A 149 11.29 -32.91 -25.71
C SER A 149 9.84 -33.33 -25.87
N GLU A 150 9.49 -33.82 -27.05
CA GLU A 150 8.15 -34.31 -27.32
C GLU A 150 8.27 -35.73 -27.81
N ILE A 151 7.39 -36.58 -27.28
CA ILE A 151 7.24 -37.96 -27.68
C ILE A 151 5.78 -38.14 -28.07
N GLY A 152 5.51 -38.57 -29.30
CA GLY A 152 4.16 -38.71 -29.82
C GLY A 152 4.09 -39.69 -30.99
N GLY A 153 2.88 -40.05 -31.38
CA GLY A 153 2.63 -41.02 -32.45
C GLY A 153 1.20 -40.93 -32.95
N ASN A 154 0.92 -41.61 -34.06
CA ASN A 154 -0.44 -41.84 -34.51
C ASN A 154 -0.87 -43.27 -34.10
N ILE A 155 -2.17 -43.56 -34.12
CA ILE A 155 -2.79 -44.86 -33.82
C ILE A 155 -2.06 -46.01 -34.54
N ASN A 156 -1.59 -45.76 -35.76
CA ASN A 156 -0.92 -46.77 -36.58
C ASN A 156 0.57 -46.93 -36.29
N LYS A 157 1.27 -45.90 -35.78
CA LYS A 157 2.74 -45.93 -35.53
C LYS A 157 3.15 -44.91 -34.47
N PHE A 158 3.91 -45.38 -33.48
CA PHE A 158 4.63 -44.53 -32.54
C PHE A 158 5.96 -44.09 -33.16
N ASN A 159 5.98 -42.90 -33.74
CA ASN A 159 7.13 -42.43 -34.51
C ASN A 159 7.21 -40.89 -34.49
N ASN A 160 7.34 -40.29 -33.31
CA ASN A 160 7.67 -38.87 -33.18
C ASN A 160 8.45 -38.63 -31.89
N ILE A 161 9.77 -38.80 -31.93
CA ILE A 161 10.68 -38.38 -30.86
C ILE A 161 11.36 -37.11 -31.34
N SER A 162 11.13 -35.99 -30.65
CA SER A 162 11.72 -34.72 -31.01
C SER A 162 12.30 -34.00 -29.81
N LEU A 163 13.38 -33.26 -30.08
CA LEU A 163 14.02 -32.36 -29.13
C LEU A 163 13.94 -30.95 -29.69
N GLY A 164 13.57 -29.98 -28.85
CA GLY A 164 13.39 -28.61 -29.27
C GLY A 164 13.82 -27.57 -28.26
N MET A 165 14.02 -26.37 -28.77
CA MET A 165 14.32 -25.16 -28.02
C MET A 165 13.25 -24.13 -28.36
N GLN A 166 12.73 -23.44 -27.35
CA GLN A 166 11.72 -22.40 -27.49
C GLN A 166 12.18 -21.14 -26.75
N TYR A 167 12.29 -20.04 -27.48
CA TYR A 167 12.52 -18.72 -26.92
C TYR A 167 11.20 -17.96 -26.83
N ASN A 168 10.77 -17.69 -25.60
CA ASN A 168 9.60 -16.86 -25.32
C ASN A 168 10.07 -15.42 -25.06
N ARG A 169 9.61 -14.46 -25.86
CA ARG A 169 9.88 -13.04 -25.63
C ARG A 169 8.78 -12.44 -24.75
N LYS A 170 9.15 -11.48 -23.90
CA LYS A 170 8.21 -10.64 -23.11
C LYS A 170 7.03 -10.05 -23.92
N GLY A 171 7.18 -9.93 -25.24
CA GLY A 171 6.19 -9.38 -26.18
C GLY A 171 5.14 -10.36 -26.72
N LYS A 172 4.74 -11.38 -25.95
CA LYS A 172 3.72 -12.40 -26.29
C LYS A 172 4.03 -13.30 -27.49
N TRP A 173 5.16 -13.17 -28.15
CA TRP A 173 5.54 -14.09 -29.22
C TRP A 173 6.67 -15.03 -28.79
N PHE A 174 6.71 -16.18 -29.43
CA PHE A 174 7.78 -17.15 -29.25
C PHE A 174 8.29 -17.65 -30.59
N THR A 175 9.56 -18.04 -30.60
CA THR A 175 10.16 -18.80 -31.69
C THR A 175 10.64 -20.12 -31.13
N SER A 176 10.53 -21.17 -31.93
CA SER A 176 10.90 -22.52 -31.54
C SER A 176 11.65 -23.18 -32.68
N TYR A 177 12.63 -23.99 -32.31
CA TYR A 177 13.35 -24.86 -33.19
C TYR A 177 13.19 -26.27 -32.67
N ARG A 178 12.74 -27.19 -33.52
CA ARG A 178 12.49 -28.58 -33.17
C ARG A 178 13.21 -29.49 -34.16
N LEU A 179 13.92 -30.46 -33.63
CA LEU A 179 14.60 -31.50 -34.37
C LEU A 179 13.88 -32.82 -34.12
N ASN A 180 13.41 -33.45 -35.19
CA ASN A 180 12.76 -34.75 -35.12
C ASN A 180 13.77 -35.86 -35.41
N ILE A 181 13.86 -36.85 -34.54
CA ILE A 181 14.88 -37.91 -34.52
C ILE A 181 14.31 -39.26 -34.99
N ASN A 182 13.07 -39.28 -35.48
CA ASN A 182 12.36 -40.47 -35.97
C ASN A 182 13.14 -41.38 -36.92
N GLN A 183 13.92 -40.79 -37.82
CA GLN A 183 14.79 -41.51 -38.73
C GLN A 183 16.20 -40.95 -38.52
N LEU A 184 17.05 -41.69 -37.80
CA LEU A 184 18.42 -41.31 -37.47
C LEU A 184 19.24 -40.89 -38.71
N HIS A 185 18.90 -41.40 -39.89
CA HIS A 185 19.57 -41.08 -41.14
C HIS A 185 19.05 -39.82 -41.84
N GLN A 186 17.87 -39.30 -41.47
CA GLN A 186 17.25 -38.10 -42.05
C GLN A 186 16.46 -37.31 -40.98
N PRO A 187 17.15 -36.60 -40.07
CA PRO A 187 16.48 -35.76 -39.09
C PRO A 187 15.74 -34.60 -39.78
N THR A 188 14.51 -34.32 -39.37
CA THR A 188 13.75 -33.17 -39.90
C THR A 188 13.84 -31.98 -38.96
N HIS A 189 14.13 -30.81 -39.52
CA HIS A 189 14.25 -29.56 -38.79
C HIS A 189 12.98 -28.72 -38.97
N ASN A 190 12.35 -28.33 -37.87
CA ASN A 190 11.13 -27.53 -37.87
C ASN A 190 11.40 -26.21 -37.14
N ILE A 191 11.07 -25.10 -37.80
CA ILE A 191 11.10 -23.76 -37.21
C ILE A 191 9.65 -23.30 -37.04
N GLY A 192 9.26 -22.97 -35.81
CA GLY A 192 7.93 -22.52 -35.47
C GLY A 192 7.94 -21.13 -34.86
N VAL A 193 7.05 -20.25 -35.32
CA VAL A 193 6.79 -18.94 -34.70
C VAL A 193 5.34 -18.92 -34.24
N GLY A 194 5.09 -18.47 -33.02
CA GLY A 194 3.75 -18.41 -32.45
C GLY A 194 3.50 -17.15 -31.64
N PHE A 195 2.23 -16.78 -31.53
CA PHE A 195 1.78 -15.63 -30.76
C PHE A 195 0.78 -16.07 -29.68
N ARG A 196 0.99 -15.60 -28.45
CA ARG A 196 0.14 -15.88 -27.29
C ARG A 196 -1.05 -14.93 -27.30
N LEU A 197 -2.24 -15.47 -27.51
CA LEU A 197 -3.49 -14.71 -27.57
C LEU A 197 -3.96 -14.24 -26.18
N PHE A 198 -3.84 -15.08 -25.16
CA PHE A 198 -4.34 -14.82 -23.80
C PHE A 198 -3.22 -14.80 -22.75
N ASN A 199 -3.33 -13.89 -21.79
CA ASN A 199 -2.38 -13.76 -20.67
C ASN A 199 -2.82 -14.59 -19.47
#